data_AF-A0A6B0SIQ6-F1
#
_entry.id   AF-A0A6B0SIQ6-F1
#
_cell.length_a   1.000
_cell.length_b   1.000
_cell.length_c   1.000
_cell.angle_alpha   90.00
_cell.angle_beta   90.00
_cell.angle_gamma   90.00
#
_symmetry.space_group_name_H-M   'P 1'
#
loop_
_entity.id
_entity.type
_entity.pdbx_description
1 polymer ?
#
loop_
_entity_poly.entity_id
_entity_poly.type
_entity_poly.pdbx_seq_one_letter_code
_entity_poly.pdbx_strand_id
1 'polypeptide(L)' 'MVRTDSYTRPEIHRYECTDCLARIESEDRLIDCPECGSRVRNVAVPRE' A
#
# COMPACT_ATOMS: atom_id res chain seq x y z
N MET A 1 -27.13 -12.49 0.61
CA MET A 1 -25.66 -12.63 0.47
C MET A 1 -25.15 -11.35 -0.16
N VAL A 2 -24.42 -10.52 0.58
CA VAL A 2 -23.67 -9.40 0.00
C VAL A 2 -22.59 -10.03 -0.86
N ARG A 3 -22.73 -9.94 -2.18
CA ARG A 3 -21.65 -10.28 -3.11
C ARG A 3 -20.60 -9.19 -2.94
N THR A 4 -19.58 -9.45 -2.15
CA THR A 4 -18.37 -8.62 -2.11
C THR A 4 -17.74 -8.73 -3.49
N ASP A 5 -18.09 -7.78 -4.36
CA ASP A 5 -17.54 -7.65 -5.69
C ASP A 5 -16.02 -7.52 -5.55
N SER A 6 -15.29 -8.54 -5.98
CA SER A 6 -13.82 -8.62 -5.83
C SER A 6 -13.07 -7.64 -6.75
N TYR A 7 -13.81 -6.75 -7.43
CA TYR A 7 -13.30 -5.65 -8.25
C TYR A 7 -13.36 -4.29 -7.57
N THR A 8 -13.88 -4.20 -6.33
CA THR A 8 -13.72 -2.98 -5.53
C THR A 8 -12.23 -2.84 -5.24
N ARG A 9 -11.56 -2.00 -6.05
CA ARG A 9 -10.17 -1.62 -5.86
C ARG A 9 -10.02 -1.26 -4.38
N PRO A 10 -9.11 -1.90 -3.62
CA PRO A 10 -8.88 -1.47 -2.25
C PRO A 10 -8.49 0.00 -2.32
N GLU A 11 -9.35 0.87 -1.79
CA GLU A 11 -9.14 2.31 -1.77
C GLU A 11 -7.82 2.62 -1.04
N ILE A 12 -7.43 1.73 -0.14
CA ILE A 12 -6.21 1.79 0.66
C ILE A 12 -5.09 1.00 -0.01
N HIS A 13 -4.03 1.70 -0.42
CA HIS A 13 -2.77 1.11 -0.83
C HIS A 13 -1.84 0.91 0.39
N ARG A 14 -1.25 -0.27 0.49
CA ARG A 14 -0.20 -0.59 1.46
C ARG A 14 1.15 -0.39 0.81
N TYR A 15 1.96 0.41 1.47
CA TYR A 15 3.35 0.67 1.16
C TYR A 15 4.23 0.09 2.25
N GLU A 16 5.35 -0.48 1.86
CA GLU A 16 6.38 -0.94 2.78
C GLU A 16 7.68 -0.21 2.47
N CYS A 17 8.30 0.39 3.48
CA CYS A 17 9.62 0.98 3.32
C CYS A 17 10.66 -0.13 3.18
N THR A 18 11.57 0.00 2.21
CA THR A 18 12.64 -0.99 2.01
C THR A 18 13.79 -0.86 3.01
N ASP A 19 13.82 0.22 3.79
CA ASP A 19 14.93 0.57 4.67
C ASP A 19 14.59 0.31 6.14
N CYS A 20 13.54 0.98 6.65
CA CYS A 20 13.07 0.80 8.02
C CYS A 20 12.01 -0.30 8.18
N LEU A 21 11.56 -0.93 7.08
CA LEU A 21 10.49 -1.94 7.07
C LEU A 21 9.14 -1.44 7.65
N ALA A 22 8.96 -0.12 7.75
CA ALA A 22 7.70 0.48 8.18
C ALA A 22 6.59 0.18 7.16
N ARG A 23 5.42 -0.19 7.68
CA ARG A 23 4.21 -0.43 6.89
C ARG A 23 3.34 0.82 6.95
N ILE A 24 3.04 1.38 5.79
CA ILE A 24 2.27 2.61 5.64
C ILE A 24 1.04 2.29 4.82
N GLU A 25 -0.12 2.71 5.31
CA GLU A 25 -1.39 2.57 4.62
C GLU A 25 -1.81 3.96 4.12
N SER A 26 -2.06 4.09 2.83
CA SER A 26 -2.48 5.36 2.24
C SER A 26 -3.28 5.12 0.99
N GLU A 27 -4.30 5.95 0.80
CA GLU A 27 -5.15 5.89 -0.39
C GLU A 27 -4.43 6.48 -1.61
N ASP A 28 -3.53 7.44 -1.38
CA ASP A 28 -2.72 8.06 -2.42
C ASP A 28 -1.41 7.31 -2.71
N ARG A 29 -0.80 7.67 -3.86
CA ARG A 29 0.50 7.16 -4.26
C ARG A 29 1.63 7.75 -3.41
N LEU A 30 2.11 6.98 -2.44
CA LEU A 30 3.35 7.28 -1.73
C LEU A 30 4.59 6.75 -2.46
N ILE A 31 5.64 7.55 -2.46
CA ILE A 31 6.92 7.27 -3.12
C ILE A 31 8.05 7.27 -2.08
N ASP A 32 7.93 8.13 -1.07
CA ASP A 32 8.82 8.31 0.07
C ASP A 32 8.17 7.86 1.40
N CYS A 33 8.99 7.48 2.36
CA CYS A 33 8.56 7.06 3.68
C CYS A 33 8.51 8.28 4.61
N PRO A 34 7.40 8.58 5.30
CA PRO A 34 7.33 9.72 6.22
C PRO A 34 8.17 9.55 7.48
N GLU A 35 8.58 8.32 7.81
CA GLU A 35 9.36 8.02 9.02
C GLU A 35 10.87 8.22 8.83
N CYS A 36 11.40 7.90 7.64
CA CYS A 36 12.84 7.92 7.37
C CYS A 36 13.23 8.63 6.07
N GLY A 37 12.28 9.01 5.22
CA GLY A 37 12.51 9.63 3.91
C GLY A 37 12.95 8.67 2.81
N SER A 38 13.14 7.38 3.11
CA SER A 38 13.55 6.36 2.14
C SER A 38 12.41 5.95 1.19
N ARG A 39 12.74 5.30 0.08
CA ARG A 39 11.72 4.85 -0.89
C ARG A 39 10.81 3.78 -0.30
N VAL A 40 9.53 3.85 -0.66
CA VAL A 40 8.54 2.81 -0.32
C VAL A 40 8.13 2.01 -1.54
N ARG A 41 7.79 0.73 -1.33
CA ARG A 41 7.26 -0.17 -2.35
C ARG A 41 5.79 -0.44 -2.08
N ASN A 42 4.94 -0.36 -3.10
CA ASN A 42 3.53 -0.74 -2.97
C ASN A 42 3.43 -2.27 -2.89
N VAL A 43 2.93 -2.78 -1.77
CA VAL A 43 2.69 -4.20 -1.49
C VAL A 43 1.19 -4.54 -1.49
N ALA A 44 0.30 -3.57 -1.68
CA ALA A 44 -1.15 -3.79 -1.81
C ALA A 44 -1.59 -4.29 -3.17
N VAL A 45 -0.69 -4.42 -4.15
CA VAL A 45 -1.04 -5.03 -5.43
C VAL A 45 -0.84 -6.55 -5.28
N PRO A 46 -1.91 -7.35 -5.12
CA PRO A 46 -1.78 -8.79 -5.22
C PRO A 46 -1.22 -9.11 -6.61
N ARG A 47 -0.10 -9.82 -6.66
CA ARG A 47 0.43 -10.35 -7.91
C ARG A 47 -0.39 -11.60 -8.23
N GLU A 48 -1.00 -11.60 -9.41
CA GLU A 48 -1.76 -12.70 -10.03
C GLU A 48 -0.99 -14.03 -10.08
#